data_AF-A0A7Y0A630-F1
#
_entry.id   AF-A0A7Y0A630-F1
#
_cell.length_a   1.000
_cell.length_b   1.000
_cell.length_c   1.000
_cell.angle_alpha   90.00
_cell.angle_beta   90.00
_cell.angle_gamma   90.00
#
_symmetry.space_group_name_H-M   'P 1'
#
loop_
_entity.id
_entity.type
_entity.pdbx_description
1 polymer ?
#
loop_
_entity_poly.entity_id
_entity_poly.type
_entity_poly.pdbx_seq_one_letter_code
_entity_poly.pdbx_strand_id
1 'polypeptide(L)'
;MIYAFDTYYFENFAKTVCIAFEAWDSETETEIFTEKTTVTAGYESGAFYKRELPCILSLLNKINLNEGDMIIVDGYVTLDNKGKIGLGGHLFEALEGKIPVIGIAKNEFISSDDQRRTVFRGESKTPLFVTAIGVYVDEVKVKVEQMHGNFRIPTLLKKLDQLTRIE
;
A
#
# COMPACT_ATOMS: atom_id res chain seq x y z
N MET A 1 -10.71 2.93 10.27
CA MET A 1 -10.14 1.62 9.90
C MET A 1 -8.96 1.84 8.96
N ILE A 2 -7.95 0.97 9.00
CA ILE A 2 -6.81 1.00 8.06
C ILE A 2 -6.95 -0.20 7.12
N TYR A 3 -6.88 0.04 5.81
CA TYR A 3 -7.00 -0.99 4.78
C TYR A 3 -5.69 -1.11 4.00
N ALA A 4 -4.98 -2.24 4.14
CA ALA A 4 -3.72 -2.48 3.45
C ALA A 4 -3.91 -3.41 2.26
N PHE A 5 -3.52 -2.97 1.07
CA PHE A 5 -3.66 -3.69 -0.19
C PHE A 5 -2.33 -4.17 -0.74
N ASP A 6 -2.36 -5.35 -1.36
CA ASP A 6 -1.27 -5.92 -2.13
C ASP A 6 -1.84 -6.73 -3.30
N THR A 7 -1.14 -6.73 -4.43
CA THR A 7 -1.53 -7.47 -5.64
C THR A 7 -0.38 -8.31 -6.16
N TYR A 8 -0.65 -9.58 -6.36
CA TYR A 8 0.30 -10.52 -6.96
C TYR A 8 -0.24 -11.05 -8.29
N TYR A 9 0.65 -11.15 -9.28
CA TYR A 9 0.30 -11.63 -10.61
C TYR A 9 0.72 -13.10 -10.77
N PHE A 10 -0.27 -13.96 -11.00
CA PHE A 10 -0.09 -15.32 -11.49
C PHE A 10 -0.12 -15.34 -13.03
N GLU A 11 0.02 -16.52 -13.62
CA GLU A 11 0.08 -16.69 -15.08
C GLU A 11 -1.17 -16.11 -15.78
N ASN A 12 -2.36 -16.38 -15.25
CA ASN A 12 -3.64 -16.07 -15.91
C ASN A 12 -4.50 -15.02 -15.17
N PHE A 13 -4.13 -14.65 -13.94
CA PHE A 13 -4.92 -13.75 -13.12
C PHE A 13 -4.03 -12.94 -12.16
N ALA A 14 -4.56 -11.83 -11.67
CA ALA A 14 -4.02 -11.09 -10.55
C ALA A 14 -4.85 -11.42 -9.32
N LYS A 15 -4.19 -11.68 -8.19
CA LYS A 15 -4.83 -11.79 -6.88
C LYS A 15 -4.56 -10.50 -6.12
N THR A 16 -5.62 -9.80 -5.72
CA THR A 16 -5.52 -8.67 -4.80
C THR A 16 -6.10 -9.07 -3.47
N VAL A 17 -5.37 -8.76 -2.40
CA VAL A 17 -5.78 -8.98 -1.02
C VAL A 17 -5.82 -7.65 -0.31
N CYS A 18 -6.81 -7.48 0.57
CA CYS A 18 -6.89 -6.37 1.51
C CYS A 18 -6.99 -6.91 2.92
N ILE A 19 -6.17 -6.41 3.84
CA ILE A 19 -6.32 -6.62 5.27
C ILE A 19 -6.82 -5.33 5.91
N ALA A 20 -7.93 -5.40 6.63
CA ALA A 20 -8.49 -4.31 7.42
C ALA A 20 -8.12 -4.46 8.90
N PHE A 21 -7.69 -3.38 9.56
CA PHE A 21 -7.33 -3.39 10.98
C PHE A 21 -7.53 -2.02 11.64
N GLU A 22 -7.87 -2.01 12.94
CA GLU A 22 -8.39 -0.82 13.61
C GLU A 22 -7.32 0.24 13.91
N ALA A 23 -6.12 -0.19 14.30
CA ALA A 23 -5.05 0.69 14.77
C ALA A 23 -3.68 0.28 14.22
N TRP A 24 -2.76 1.24 14.11
CA TRP A 24 -1.41 1.01 13.56
C TRP A 24 -0.63 -0.09 14.29
N ASP A 25 -0.81 -0.23 15.59
CA ASP A 25 -0.19 -1.24 16.47
C ASP A 25 -1.03 -2.52 16.62
N SER A 26 -2.06 -2.72 15.78
CA SER A 26 -2.87 -3.94 15.80
C SER A 26 -2.01 -5.17 15.46
N GLU A 27 -2.08 -6.19 16.31
CA GLU A 27 -1.45 -7.49 16.06
C GLU A 27 -2.26 -8.33 15.06
N THR A 28 -3.58 -8.23 15.13
CA THR A 28 -4.54 -9.01 14.35
C THR A 28 -5.40 -8.12 13.47
N GLU A 29 -5.80 -8.65 12.33
CA GLU A 29 -6.76 -8.01 11.45
C GLU A 29 -8.20 -8.14 11.97
N THR A 30 -9.04 -7.21 11.55
CA THR A 30 -10.50 -7.28 11.73
C THR A 30 -11.13 -8.09 10.60
N GLU A 31 -10.71 -7.83 9.35
CA GLU A 31 -11.26 -8.48 8.16
C GLU A 31 -10.20 -8.69 7.06
N ILE A 32 -10.43 -9.68 6.20
CA ILE A 32 -9.62 -9.96 5.02
C ILE A 32 -10.55 -10.04 3.81
N PHE A 33 -10.25 -9.25 2.79
CA PHE A 33 -10.92 -9.30 1.50
C PHE A 33 -9.95 -9.84 0.45
N THR A 34 -10.48 -10.57 -0.53
CA THR A 34 -9.67 -11.13 -1.61
C THR A 34 -10.46 -11.15 -2.91
N GLU A 35 -9.79 -10.85 -4.01
CA GLU A 35 -10.34 -10.95 -5.35
C GLU A 35 -9.30 -11.48 -6.34
N LYS A 36 -9.78 -12.28 -7.30
CA LYS A 36 -9.01 -12.71 -8.47
C LYS A 36 -9.57 -11.99 -9.70
N THR A 37 -8.70 -11.31 -10.44
CA THR A 37 -9.06 -10.56 -11.66
C THR A 37 -8.31 -11.14 -12.84
N THR A 38 -9.01 -11.43 -13.94
CA THR A 38 -8.37 -11.90 -15.17
C THR A 38 -7.44 -10.81 -15.72
N VAL A 39 -6.19 -11.18 -16.03
CA VAL A 39 -5.22 -10.24 -16.59
C VAL A 39 -5.41 -10.22 -18.11
N THR A 40 -5.96 -9.12 -18.64
CA THR A 40 -6.22 -8.96 -20.08
C THR A 40 -5.25 -8.03 -20.79
N ALA A 41 -4.42 -7.28 -20.05
CA ALA A 41 -3.50 -6.28 -20.61
C ALA A 41 -2.03 -6.75 -20.56
N GLY A 42 -1.30 -6.49 -21.65
CA GLY A 42 0.15 -6.70 -21.71
C GLY A 42 0.92 -5.75 -20.78
N TYR A 43 2.07 -6.20 -20.27
CA TYR A 43 2.93 -5.39 -19.40
C TYR A 43 3.59 -4.23 -20.17
N GLU A 44 3.28 -3.00 -19.78
CA GLU A 44 4.00 -1.79 -20.24
C GLU A 44 5.05 -1.40 -19.19
N SER A 45 6.33 -1.40 -19.58
CA SER A 45 7.43 -0.98 -18.70
C SER A 45 7.23 0.48 -18.26
N GLY A 46 7.29 0.73 -16.95
CA GLY A 46 7.11 2.06 -16.37
C GLY A 46 5.66 2.48 -16.09
N ALA A 47 4.66 1.64 -16.42
CA ALA A 47 3.24 1.90 -16.17
C ALA A 47 2.61 0.84 -15.25
N PHE A 48 3.36 0.38 -14.24
CA PHE A 48 2.94 -0.68 -13.32
C PHE A 48 1.58 -0.41 -12.66
N TYR A 49 1.29 0.85 -12.29
CA TYR A 49 0.02 1.24 -11.70
C TYR A 49 -1.20 0.90 -12.58
N LYS A 50 -1.06 0.90 -13.92
CA LYS A 50 -2.18 0.61 -14.83
C LYS A 50 -2.72 -0.82 -14.68
N ARG A 51 -1.88 -1.75 -14.24
CA ARG A 51 -2.28 -3.14 -14.02
C ARG A 51 -2.86 -3.34 -12.62
N GLU A 52 -2.28 -2.69 -11.62
CA GLU A 52 -2.62 -2.92 -10.22
C GLU A 52 -3.81 -2.08 -9.75
N LEU A 53 -3.89 -0.82 -10.18
CA LEU A 53 -4.96 0.09 -9.78
C LEU A 53 -6.36 -0.47 -10.09
N PRO A 54 -6.65 -1.05 -11.28
CA PRO A 54 -7.96 -1.65 -11.53
C PRO A 54 -8.30 -2.81 -10.58
N CYS A 55 -7.30 -3.58 -10.16
CA CYS A 55 -7.51 -4.71 -9.25
C CYS A 55 -7.82 -4.22 -7.83
N ILE A 56 -7.11 -3.19 -7.35
CA ILE A 56 -7.38 -2.52 -6.07
C ILE A 56 -8.78 -1.90 -6.07
N LEU A 57 -9.14 -1.15 -7.12
CA LEU A 57 -10.46 -0.52 -7.24
C LEU A 57 -11.59 -1.56 -7.29
N SER A 58 -11.39 -2.68 -7.98
CA SER A 58 -12.35 -3.78 -8.02
C SER A 58 -12.62 -4.35 -6.62
N LEU A 59 -11.56 -4.59 -5.83
CA LEU A 59 -11.71 -5.09 -4.46
C LEU A 59 -12.33 -4.05 -3.53
N LEU A 60 -11.95 -2.78 -3.69
CA LEU A 60 -12.50 -1.65 -2.93
C LEU A 60 -14.02 -1.50 -3.09
N ASN A 61 -14.60 -1.84 -4.24
CA ASN A 61 -16.05 -1.80 -4.44
C ASN A 61 -16.82 -2.76 -3.51
N LYS A 62 -16.13 -3.68 -2.83
CA LYS A 62 -16.70 -4.62 -1.84
C LYS A 62 -16.55 -4.12 -0.39
N ILE A 63 -15.92 -2.96 -0.20
CA ILE A 63 -15.57 -2.39 1.10
C ILE A 63 -16.32 -1.07 1.26
N ASN A 64 -17.05 -0.92 2.37
CA ASN A 64 -17.68 0.35 2.71
C ASN A 64 -16.68 1.24 3.45
N LEU A 65 -16.04 2.16 2.72
CA LEU A 65 -15.16 3.16 3.30
C LEU A 65 -15.98 4.27 3.99
N ASN A 66 -15.51 4.69 5.16
CA ASN A 66 -16.07 5.75 5.98
C ASN A 66 -15.09 6.92 6.12
N GLU A 67 -15.60 8.06 6.59
CA GLU A 67 -14.76 9.18 6.98
C GLU A 67 -13.77 8.78 8.09
N GLY A 68 -12.50 9.15 7.92
CA GLY A 68 -11.42 8.79 8.84
C GLY A 68 -10.75 7.44 8.55
N ASP A 69 -11.22 6.69 7.54
CA ASP A 69 -10.49 5.52 7.05
C ASP A 69 -9.22 5.92 6.30
N MET A 70 -8.26 5.00 6.24
CA MET A 70 -6.99 5.20 5.53
C MET A 70 -6.64 3.96 4.72
N ILE A 71 -5.93 4.16 3.61
CA ILE A 71 -5.48 3.09 2.74
C ILE A 71 -3.96 3.01 2.73
N ILE A 72 -3.41 1.80 2.84
CA ILE A 72 -1.99 1.48 2.66
C ILE A 72 -1.84 0.68 1.36
N VAL A 73 -0.83 1.01 0.55
CA VAL A 73 -0.42 0.23 -0.64
C VAL A 73 1.05 -0.19 -0.54
N ASP A 74 1.40 -1.38 -1.05
CA ASP A 74 2.80 -1.81 -1.22
C ASP A 74 3.45 -1.07 -2.41
N GLY A 75 3.86 0.15 -2.15
CA GLY A 75 4.41 1.02 -3.18
C GLY A 75 4.53 2.47 -2.72
N TYR A 76 4.58 3.37 -3.69
CA TYR A 76 4.75 4.79 -3.47
C TYR A 76 3.49 5.58 -3.87
N VAL A 77 3.28 6.71 -3.19
CA VAL A 77 2.27 7.72 -3.54
C VAL A 77 2.86 8.75 -4.50
N THR A 78 4.03 9.26 -4.18
CA THR A 78 4.84 10.18 -4.98
C THR A 78 6.16 9.50 -5.37
N LEU A 79 6.69 9.82 -6.54
CA LEU A 79 7.91 9.21 -7.07
C LEU A 79 9.07 10.20 -7.20
N ASP A 80 8.78 11.49 -7.37
CA ASP A 80 9.80 12.54 -7.43
C ASP A 80 9.27 13.94 -7.09
N ASN A 81 10.20 14.88 -6.90
CA ASN A 81 9.92 16.31 -6.70
C ASN A 81 9.39 17.04 -7.95
N LYS A 82 9.25 16.35 -9.09
CA LYS A 82 8.74 16.94 -10.35
C LYS A 82 7.24 16.69 -10.54
N GLY A 83 6.59 16.07 -9.56
CA GLY A 83 5.16 15.78 -9.58
C GLY A 83 4.81 14.44 -10.20
N LYS A 84 5.79 13.54 -10.42
CA LYS A 84 5.48 12.17 -10.83
C LYS A 84 4.84 11.42 -9.65
N ILE A 85 3.65 10.90 -9.87
CA ILE A 85 2.91 10.11 -8.87
C ILE A 85 3.05 8.60 -9.11
N GLY A 86 2.94 7.85 -8.02
CA GLY A 86 2.96 6.39 -7.99
C GLY A 86 1.57 5.80 -7.89
N LEU A 87 1.50 4.49 -7.61
CA LEU A 87 0.25 3.76 -7.43
C LEU A 87 -0.68 4.43 -6.42
N GLY A 88 -0.15 4.83 -5.27
CA GLY A 88 -0.96 5.43 -4.20
C GLY A 88 -1.50 6.81 -4.58
N GLY A 89 -0.77 7.59 -5.38
CA GLY A 89 -1.23 8.88 -5.88
C GLY A 89 -2.39 8.73 -6.86
N HIS A 90 -2.27 7.80 -7.81
CA HIS A 90 -3.37 7.49 -8.73
C HIS A 90 -4.59 6.90 -8.01
N LEU A 91 -4.38 6.12 -6.95
CA LEU A 91 -5.49 5.64 -6.12
C LEU A 91 -6.19 6.79 -5.40
N PHE A 92 -5.44 7.74 -4.84
CA PHE A 92 -6.00 8.93 -4.21
C PHE A 92 -6.84 9.77 -5.19
N GLU A 93 -6.35 9.96 -6.41
CA GLU A 93 -7.11 10.63 -7.48
C GLU A 93 -8.39 9.86 -7.84
N ALA A 94 -8.33 8.54 -7.96
CA ALA A 94 -9.48 7.69 -8.26
C ALA A 94 -10.55 7.71 -7.15
N LEU A 95 -10.15 8.01 -5.92
CA LEU A 95 -11.03 8.19 -4.76
C LEU A 95 -11.44 9.65 -4.54
N GLU A 96 -11.26 10.52 -5.54
CA GLU A 96 -11.59 11.95 -5.52
C GLU A 96 -10.93 12.71 -4.36
N GLY A 97 -9.79 12.22 -3.88
CA GLY A 97 -9.03 12.80 -2.77
C GLY A 97 -9.71 12.72 -1.40
N LYS A 98 -10.72 11.86 -1.24
CA LYS A 98 -11.52 11.76 0.00
C LYS A 98 -10.86 10.91 1.09
N ILE A 99 -10.08 9.91 0.70
CA ILE A 99 -9.50 8.92 1.62
C ILE A 99 -7.98 9.03 1.57
N PRO A 100 -7.29 9.30 2.70
CA PRO A 100 -5.84 9.34 2.75
C PRO A 100 -5.20 8.03 2.26
N VAL A 101 -4.14 8.16 1.47
CA VAL A 101 -3.37 7.02 0.95
C VAL A 101 -1.93 7.11 1.40
N ILE A 102 -1.43 5.99 1.91
CA ILE A 102 -0.07 5.80 2.39
C ILE A 102 0.60 4.73 1.53
N GLY A 103 1.76 5.06 0.97
CA GLY A 103 2.62 4.11 0.28
C GLY A 103 3.72 3.65 1.23
N ILE A 104 3.83 2.34 1.44
CA ILE A 104 4.92 1.71 2.19
C ILE A 104 5.69 0.80 1.24
N ALA A 105 6.84 1.25 0.76
CA ALA A 105 7.65 0.52 -0.19
C ALA A 105 8.83 -0.21 0.47
N LYS A 106 9.15 -1.39 -0.06
CA LYS A 106 10.29 -2.24 0.35
C LYS A 106 11.61 -1.86 -0.31
N ASN A 107 11.62 -1.08 -1.39
CA ASN A 107 12.83 -0.73 -2.12
C ASN A 107 12.88 0.77 -2.38
N GLU A 108 14.08 1.35 -2.32
CA GLU A 108 14.26 2.78 -2.58
C GLU A 108 13.95 3.11 -4.04
N PHE A 109 13.30 4.25 -4.26
CA PHE A 109 13.15 4.82 -5.59
C PHE A 109 14.30 5.79 -5.88
N ILE A 110 14.92 5.66 -7.05
CA ILE A 110 16.17 6.38 -7.41
C ILE A 110 16.01 7.91 -7.38
N SER A 111 14.84 8.40 -7.78
CA SER A 111 14.56 9.84 -7.83
C SER A 111 14.37 10.43 -6.43
N SER A 112 14.85 11.66 -6.22
CA SER A 112 14.65 12.38 -4.97
C SER A 112 13.19 12.82 -4.83
N ASP A 113 12.66 12.65 -3.62
CA ASP A 113 11.29 13.00 -3.27
C ASP A 113 11.25 13.51 -1.81
N ASP A 114 10.87 14.78 -1.64
CA ASP A 114 10.79 15.49 -0.36
C ASP A 114 9.62 14.97 0.49
N GLN A 115 8.67 14.24 -0.09
CA GLN A 115 7.62 13.54 0.65
C GLN A 115 8.07 12.16 1.13
N ARG A 116 9.22 11.64 0.68
CA ARG A 116 9.69 10.33 1.10
C ARG A 116 10.33 10.39 2.48
N ARG A 117 9.93 9.46 3.35
CA ARG A 117 10.53 9.23 4.67
C ARG A 117 11.11 7.83 4.75
N THR A 118 12.33 7.77 5.27
CA THR A 118 13.00 6.50 5.56
C THR A 118 12.62 6.06 6.97
N VAL A 119 12.16 4.82 7.09
CA VAL A 119 11.65 4.24 8.35
C VAL A 119 12.44 2.99 8.70
N PHE A 120 13.13 3.02 9.84
CA PHE A 120 13.84 1.86 10.38
C PHE A 120 12.98 1.20 11.45
N ARG A 121 12.90 -0.14 11.44
CA ARG A 121 12.07 -0.91 12.38
C ARG A 121 12.83 -2.10 12.95
N GLY A 122 12.63 -2.34 14.24
CA GLY A 122 13.35 -3.36 14.99
C GLY A 122 14.86 -3.17 14.89
N GLU A 123 15.59 -4.26 14.72
CA GLU A 123 17.04 -4.24 14.51
C GLU A 123 17.45 -4.18 13.02
N SER A 124 16.50 -3.97 12.10
CA SER A 124 16.80 -4.01 10.67
C SER A 124 17.55 -2.76 10.22
N LYS A 125 18.69 -2.96 9.55
CA LYS A 125 19.45 -1.91 8.86
C LYS A 125 18.86 -1.55 7.49
N THR A 126 17.89 -2.31 7.00
CA THR A 126 17.23 -2.07 5.71
C THR A 126 15.90 -1.36 5.97
N PRO A 127 15.72 -0.11 5.55
CA PRO A 127 14.53 0.65 5.89
C PRO A 127 13.31 0.24 5.05
N LEU A 128 12.16 0.76 5.45
CA LEU A 128 10.98 0.98 4.61
C LEU A 128 10.98 2.43 4.13
N PHE A 129 10.31 2.67 3.00
CA PHE A 129 10.16 4.01 2.44
C PHE A 129 8.70 4.38 2.43
N VAL A 130 8.36 5.47 3.11
CA VAL A 130 6.99 5.93 3.31
C VAL A 130 6.75 7.20 2.54
N THR A 131 5.65 7.24 1.80
CA THR A 131 5.10 8.45 1.16
C THR A 131 3.60 8.51 1.46
N ALA A 132 3.01 9.69 1.48
CA ALA A 132 1.59 9.84 1.83
C ALA A 132 0.94 11.01 1.10
N ILE A 133 -0.38 10.94 0.92
CA ILE A 133 -1.23 12.03 0.43
C ILE A 133 -2.55 12.02 1.20
N GLY A 134 -3.11 13.20 1.46
CA GLY A 134 -4.27 13.37 2.34
C GLY A 134 -3.95 13.28 3.84
N VAL A 135 -2.68 13.08 4.20
CA VAL A 135 -2.16 13.06 5.59
C VAL A 135 -0.69 13.47 5.60
N TYR A 136 -0.20 14.00 6.72
CA TYR A 136 1.20 14.39 6.87
C TYR A 136 2.12 13.18 6.98
N VAL A 137 3.08 13.05 6.04
CA VAL A 137 3.98 11.90 6.00
C VAL A 137 4.86 11.77 7.25
N ASP A 138 5.18 12.88 7.92
CA ASP A 138 5.93 12.87 9.18
C ASP A 138 5.15 12.23 10.33
N GLU A 139 3.82 12.37 10.37
CA GLU A 139 2.97 11.68 11.33
C GLU A 139 2.87 10.19 10.98
N VAL A 140 2.68 9.87 9.70
CA VAL A 140 2.63 8.49 9.20
C VAL A 140 3.93 7.75 9.49
N LYS A 141 5.08 8.40 9.32
CA LYS A 141 6.40 7.83 9.65
C LYS A 141 6.41 7.26 11.08
N VAL A 142 6.01 8.08 12.06
CA VAL A 142 5.98 7.67 13.48
C VAL A 142 5.03 6.50 13.70
N LYS A 143 3.88 6.50 13.02
CA LYS A 143 2.92 5.40 13.08
C LYS A 143 3.45 4.10 12.47
N VAL A 144 4.14 4.17 11.34
CA VAL A 144 4.77 3.00 10.70
C VAL A 144 5.87 2.42 11.58
N GLU A 145 6.69 3.27 12.22
CA GLU A 145 7.70 2.85 13.21
C GLU A 145 7.07 2.02 14.35
N GLN A 146 5.90 2.43 14.81
CA GLN A 146 5.16 1.82 15.93
C GLN A 146 4.27 0.63 15.55
N MET A 147 4.16 0.27 14.26
CA MET A 147 3.32 -0.85 13.87
C MET A 147 3.76 -2.15 14.56
N HIS A 148 2.82 -3.06 14.80
CA HIS A 148 3.11 -4.32 15.47
C HIS A 148 4.16 -5.17 14.72
N GLY A 149 5.00 -5.88 15.48
CA GLY A 149 5.99 -6.85 14.98
C GLY A 149 7.44 -6.37 15.10
N ASN A 150 8.33 -7.29 15.47
CA ASN A 150 9.72 -7.00 15.90
C ASN A 150 10.72 -6.78 14.76
N PHE A 151 10.32 -7.02 13.51
CA PHE A 151 11.23 -7.01 12.36
C PHE A 151 10.93 -5.83 11.43
N ARG A 152 11.69 -5.72 10.34
CA ARG A 152 11.54 -4.72 9.29
C ARG A 152 10.08 -4.54 8.82
N ILE A 153 9.45 -5.63 8.40
CA ILE A 153 8.08 -5.61 7.86
C ILE A 153 7.09 -5.81 9.02
N PRO A 154 6.08 -4.93 9.17
CA PRO A 154 5.03 -5.09 10.19
C PRO A 154 4.30 -6.43 10.08
N THR A 155 3.79 -6.93 11.20
CA THR A 155 3.13 -8.25 11.29
C THR A 155 2.01 -8.41 10.27
N LEU A 156 1.08 -7.44 10.20
CA LEU A 156 -0.05 -7.51 9.27
C LEU A 156 0.36 -7.30 7.81
N LEU A 157 1.36 -6.45 7.51
CA LEU A 157 1.85 -6.29 6.14
C LEU A 157 2.63 -7.52 5.65
N LYS A 158 3.31 -8.22 6.56
CA LYS A 158 3.94 -9.51 6.25
C LYS A 158 2.88 -10.58 5.98
N LYS A 159 1.81 -10.62 6.78
CA LYS A 159 0.67 -11.53 6.55
C LYS A 159 -0.01 -11.24 5.21
N LEU A 160 -0.20 -9.96 4.87
CA LEU A 160 -0.71 -9.52 3.59
C LEU A 160 0.12 -10.10 2.43
N ASP A 161 1.44 -9.82 2.38
CA ASP A 161 2.34 -10.32 1.32
C ASP A 161 2.29 -11.86 1.18
N GLN A 162 2.15 -12.59 2.30
CA GLN A 162 1.99 -14.05 2.28
C GLN A 162 0.65 -14.47 1.66
N LEU A 163 -0.46 -13.87 2.08
CA LEU A 163 -1.79 -14.20 1.58
C LEU A 163 -1.95 -13.90 0.09
N THR A 164 -1.34 -12.82 -0.41
CA THR A 164 -1.40 -12.44 -1.82
C THR A 164 -0.67 -13.45 -2.72
N ARG A 165 0.38 -14.11 -2.23
CA ARG A 165 1.20 -15.06 -2.99
C ARG A 165 0.70 -16.50 -2.98
N ILE A 166 -0.24 -16.84 -2.12
CA ILE A 166 -0.87 -18.17 -2.07
C ILE A 166 -2.02 -18.19 -3.09
N GLU A 167 -2.08 -19.21 -3.95
CA GLU A 167 -3.15 -19.36 -4.95
C GLU A 167 -4.52 -19.68 -4.35
#